data_AF-A0A0S7XNQ8-F1
#
_entry.id   AF-A0A0S7XNQ8-F1
#
_cell.length_a   1.000
_cell.length_b   1.000
_cell.length_c   1.000
_cell.angle_alpha   90.00
_cell.angle_beta   90.00
_cell.angle_gamma   90.00
#
_symmetry.space_group_name_H-M   'P 1'
#
loop_
_entity.id
_entity.type
_entity.pdbx_description
1 polymer ?
#
loop_
_entity_poly.entity_id
_entity_poly.type
_entity_poly.pdbx_seq_one_letter_code
_entity_poly.pdbx_strand_id
1 'polypeptide(L)'
;MPSRGAAWGSWHGDEWDLERHAEYVEGLYTLAHGKPFVDAIRWFSFSDRQFTDDTGLVVRSLDQAKPAYEKVIQLAERWTTAEEGTTGADGIFRFRGHLGDYEISVIRDGAPVARQAVDLCRGTGPQRVVMSVP
;
A
#
# COMPACT_ATOMS: atom_id res chain seq x y z
N MET A 1 -30.80 -18.15 -21.80
CA MET A 1 -30.23 -16.90 -21.24
C MET A 1 -29.11 -17.30 -20.29
N PRO A 2 -27.85 -16.88 -20.47
CA PRO A 2 -26.79 -17.25 -19.55
C PRO A 2 -26.99 -16.50 -18.22
N SER A 3 -26.95 -17.28 -17.15
CA SER A 3 -27.15 -16.90 -15.76
C SER A 3 -25.88 -16.39 -15.09
N ARG A 4 -26.07 -15.45 -14.16
CA ARG A 4 -25.21 -15.13 -12.99
C ARG A 4 -23.75 -14.76 -13.30
N GLY A 5 -23.46 -13.46 -13.18
CA GLY A 5 -22.12 -12.89 -13.16
C GLY A 5 -21.26 -13.45 -12.04
N ALA A 6 -20.55 -14.54 -12.34
CA ALA A 6 -19.43 -15.04 -11.54
C ALA A 6 -18.20 -15.36 -12.40
N ALA A 7 -18.16 -14.94 -13.67
CA ALA A 7 -17.02 -15.20 -14.57
C ALA A 7 -16.34 -13.94 -15.13
N TRP A 8 -16.98 -12.77 -14.99
CA TRP A 8 -16.44 -11.49 -15.44
C TRP A 8 -16.81 -10.48 -14.37
N GLY A 9 -15.83 -10.05 -13.57
CA GLY A 9 -15.85 -8.87 -12.72
C GLY A 9 -17.17 -8.47 -12.05
N SER A 10 -17.19 -8.43 -10.72
CA SER A 10 -18.25 -7.80 -9.91
C SER A 10 -18.42 -6.29 -10.16
N TRP A 11 -18.00 -5.74 -11.30
CA TRP A 11 -18.34 -4.39 -11.74
C TRP A 11 -19.39 -4.38 -12.87
N HIS A 12 -19.71 -5.54 -13.46
CA HIS A 12 -20.81 -5.74 -14.41
C HIS A 12 -21.86 -6.68 -13.82
N GLY A 13 -22.76 -6.17 -12.97
CA GLY A 13 -23.87 -6.91 -12.35
C GLY A 13 -24.90 -5.98 -11.71
N ASP A 14 -25.90 -6.53 -11.02
CA ASP A 14 -26.97 -5.75 -10.36
C ASP A 14 -26.41 -4.74 -9.33
N GLU A 15 -27.15 -3.63 -9.19
CA GLU A 15 -26.97 -2.40 -8.40
C GLU A 15 -25.54 -2.04 -7.91
N TRP A 16 -25.05 -0.89 -8.37
CA TRP A 16 -23.84 -0.26 -7.85
C TRP A 16 -24.10 0.31 -6.45
N ASP A 17 -23.34 -0.15 -5.46
CA ASP A 17 -23.37 0.37 -4.09
C ASP A 17 -21.96 0.74 -3.60
N LEU A 18 -21.89 1.32 -2.40
CA LEU A 18 -20.65 1.82 -1.81
C LEU A 18 -19.63 0.72 -1.47
N GLU A 19 -20.09 -0.49 -1.15
CA GLU A 19 -19.21 -1.62 -0.83
C GLU A 19 -18.60 -2.21 -2.10
N ARG A 20 -19.40 -2.38 -3.15
CA ARG A 20 -18.96 -2.84 -4.46
C ARG A 20 -18.00 -1.84 -5.10
N HIS A 21 -18.21 -0.54 -4.88
CA HIS A 21 -17.22 0.48 -5.22
C HIS A 21 -15.89 0.27 -4.47
N ALA A 22 -15.93 -0.02 -3.17
CA ALA A 22 -14.74 -0.25 -2.37
C ALA A 22 -13.97 -1.52 -2.80
N GLU A 23 -14.67 -2.61 -3.08
CA GLU A 23 -14.09 -3.84 -3.63
C GLU A 23 -13.41 -3.59 -4.98
N TYR A 24 -14.07 -2.83 -5.87
CA TYR A 24 -13.50 -2.47 -7.16
C TYR A 24 -12.21 -1.65 -7.01
N VAL A 25 -12.24 -0.62 -6.15
CA VAL A 25 -11.07 0.23 -5.87
C VAL A 25 -9.93 -0.59 -5.28
N GLU A 26 -10.19 -1.45 -4.30
CA GLU A 26 -9.19 -2.33 -3.70
C GLU A 26 -8.54 -3.26 -4.74
N GLY A 27 -9.36 -3.88 -5.59
CA GLY A 27 -8.89 -4.75 -6.68
C GLY A 27 -8.02 -4.01 -7.69
N LEU A 28 -8.44 -2.82 -8.12
CA LEU A 28 -7.69 -2.02 -9.10
C LEU A 28 -6.34 -1.58 -8.54
N TYR A 29 -6.32 -1.04 -7.32
CA TYR A 29 -5.10 -0.59 -6.67
C TYR A 29 -4.12 -1.76 -6.46
N THR A 30 -4.62 -2.92 -6.00
CA THR A 30 -3.80 -4.12 -5.78
C THR A 30 -3.20 -4.64 -7.08
N LEU A 31 -4.02 -4.71 -8.15
CA LEU A 31 -3.55 -5.14 -9.46
C LEU A 31 -2.43 -4.22 -9.95
N ALA A 32 -2.62 -2.90 -9.86
CA ALA A 32 -1.66 -1.90 -10.30
C ALA A 32 -0.37 -1.92 -9.47
N HIS A 33 -0.46 -1.99 -8.14
CA HIS A 33 0.71 -2.11 -7.25
C HIS A 33 1.54 -3.37 -7.55
N GLY A 34 0.89 -4.46 -7.98
CA GLY A 34 1.57 -5.69 -8.41
C GLY A 34 2.33 -5.58 -9.75
N LYS A 35 2.26 -4.45 -10.46
CA LYS A 35 2.92 -4.26 -11.76
C LYS A 35 4.18 -3.39 -11.62
N PRO A 36 5.37 -3.94 -11.92
CA PRO A 36 6.63 -3.21 -11.76
C PRO A 36 6.78 -1.89 -12.51
N PHE A 37 6.02 -1.73 -13.58
CA PHE A 37 6.06 -0.57 -14.49
C PHE A 37 5.03 0.51 -14.14
N VAL A 38 4.24 0.33 -13.07
CA VAL A 38 3.29 1.35 -12.61
C VAL A 38 3.97 2.18 -11.53
N ASP A 39 4.26 3.44 -11.85
CA ASP A 39 4.93 4.36 -10.92
C ASP A 39 3.95 5.05 -9.97
N ALA A 40 2.73 5.31 -10.43
CA ALA A 40 1.71 6.01 -9.65
C ALA A 40 0.29 5.66 -10.12
N ILE A 41 -0.65 5.69 -9.18
CA ILE A 41 -2.08 5.52 -9.44
C ILE A 41 -2.76 6.82 -9.02
N ARG A 42 -3.52 7.42 -9.93
CA ARG A 42 -4.38 8.57 -9.63
C ARG A 42 -5.82 8.17 -9.84
N TRP A 43 -6.59 8.17 -8.76
CA TRP A 43 -8.04 7.98 -8.85
C TRP A 43 -8.73 9.27 -9.30
N PHE A 44 -9.61 9.14 -10.28
CA PHE A 44 -10.56 10.18 -10.65
C PHE A 44 -11.94 9.71 -10.16
N SER A 45 -12.53 10.25 -9.10
CA SER A 45 -12.36 11.56 -8.45
C SER A 45 -12.08 11.45 -6.94
N PHE A 46 -11.46 12.48 -6.33
CA PHE A 46 -11.32 12.50 -4.87
C PHE A 46 -12.70 12.56 -4.18
N SER A 47 -13.63 13.32 -4.73
CA SER A 47 -15.01 13.41 -4.22
C SER A 47 -16.05 13.41 -5.32
N ASP A 48 -17.31 13.17 -4.94
CA ASP A 48 -18.47 13.18 -5.85
C ASP A 48 -18.73 14.56 -6.49
N ARG A 49 -18.08 15.64 -6.00
CA ARG A 49 -18.20 16.98 -6.60
C ARG A 49 -17.72 17.04 -8.04
N GLN A 50 -16.83 16.14 -8.43
CA GLN A 50 -16.06 16.25 -9.66
C GLN A 50 -16.74 15.59 -10.86
N PHE A 51 -17.65 14.63 -10.65
CA PHE A 51 -18.24 13.88 -11.76
C PHE A 51 -19.71 13.53 -11.48
N THR A 52 -19.97 12.42 -10.80
CA THR A 52 -21.30 12.01 -10.38
C THR A 52 -21.26 11.61 -8.91
N ASP A 53 -22.46 11.49 -8.35
CA ASP A 53 -22.59 10.82 -7.07
C ASP A 53 -22.15 9.35 -7.24
N ASP A 54 -21.53 8.78 -6.21
CA ASP A 54 -21.02 7.39 -6.15
C ASP A 54 -19.75 7.04 -6.94
N THR A 55 -18.97 8.04 -7.40
CA THR A 55 -17.65 7.81 -8.03
C THR A 55 -16.46 8.34 -7.24
N GLY A 56 -16.70 9.25 -6.29
CA GLY A 56 -15.67 9.81 -5.44
C GLY A 56 -15.24 8.87 -4.32
N LEU A 57 -14.04 9.07 -3.77
CA LEU A 57 -13.62 8.44 -2.52
C LEU A 57 -14.30 9.06 -1.29
N VAL A 58 -14.71 10.32 -1.40
CA VAL A 58 -15.38 11.10 -0.36
C VAL A 58 -16.72 11.62 -0.88
N VAL A 59 -17.71 11.74 0.00
CA VAL A 59 -19.02 12.30 -0.37
C VAL A 59 -18.90 13.75 -0.88
N ARG A 60 -19.94 14.21 -1.59
CA ARG A 60 -20.01 15.56 -2.18
C ARG A 60 -19.73 16.70 -1.18
N SER A 61 -20.22 16.59 0.06
CA SER A 61 -20.04 17.57 1.14
C SER A 61 -18.61 17.64 1.69
N LEU A 62 -17.74 16.67 1.38
CA LEU A 62 -16.36 16.54 1.85
C LEU A 62 -16.20 16.28 3.36
N ASP A 63 -17.28 15.98 4.07
CA ASP A 63 -17.30 15.75 5.51
C ASP A 63 -17.27 14.25 5.89
N GLN A 64 -17.40 13.35 4.92
CA GLN A 64 -17.45 11.91 5.16
C GLN A 64 -16.70 11.09 4.10
N ALA A 65 -15.77 10.24 4.57
CA ALA A 65 -15.11 9.24 3.74
C ALA A 65 -16.09 8.12 3.35
N LYS A 66 -15.97 7.60 2.13
CA LYS A 66 -16.67 6.38 1.71
C LYS A 66 -15.80 5.14 2.01
N PRO A 67 -16.38 3.93 2.05
CA PRO A 67 -15.62 2.70 2.24
C PRO A 67 -14.43 2.55 1.27
N ALA A 68 -14.58 3.01 0.02
CA ALA A 68 -13.49 3.04 -0.96
C ALA A 68 -12.26 3.86 -0.51
N TYR A 69 -12.47 5.01 0.16
CA TYR A 69 -11.37 5.80 0.72
C TYR A 69 -10.61 5.01 1.78
N GLU A 70 -11.33 4.37 2.70
CA GLU A 70 -10.74 3.58 3.78
C GLU A 70 -9.91 2.42 3.22
N LYS A 71 -10.39 1.76 2.16
CA LYS A 71 -9.61 0.73 1.46
C LYS A 71 -8.29 1.26 0.90
N VAL A 72 -8.29 2.43 0.25
CA VAL A 72 -7.06 3.04 -0.28
C VAL A 72 -6.07 3.36 0.83
N ILE A 73 -6.54 3.93 1.96
CA ILE A 73 -5.68 4.23 3.11
C ILE A 73 -5.09 2.94 3.70
N GLN A 74 -5.91 1.91 3.94
CA GLN A 74 -5.44 0.63 4.45
C GLN A 74 -4.44 -0.04 3.51
N LEU A 75 -4.61 0.06 2.19
CA LEU A 75 -3.64 -0.45 1.23
C LEU A 75 -2.31 0.31 1.33
N ALA A 76 -2.34 1.64 1.43
CA ALA A 76 -1.13 2.44 1.62
C ALA A 76 -0.39 2.08 2.91
N GLU A 77 -1.11 1.88 4.02
CA GLU A 77 -0.54 1.40 5.30
C GLU A 77 0.01 -0.03 5.19
N ARG A 78 -0.65 -0.91 4.44
CA ARG A 78 -0.19 -2.29 4.22
C ARG A 78 1.02 -2.37 3.29
N TRP A 79 1.24 -1.39 2.43
CA TRP A 79 2.35 -1.35 1.46
C TRP A 79 3.55 -0.56 1.93
N THR A 80 3.77 -0.52 3.25
CA THR A 80 5.02 -0.10 3.86
C THR A 80 5.63 -1.27 4.64
N THR A 81 6.77 -1.07 5.30
CA THR A 81 7.43 -2.09 6.12
C THR A 81 8.00 -1.46 7.38
N ALA A 82 7.68 -2.05 8.53
CA ALA A 82 8.25 -1.66 9.81
C ALA A 82 8.62 -2.94 10.54
N GLU A 83 9.93 -3.17 10.70
CA GLU A 83 10.47 -4.41 11.24
C GLU A 83 11.50 -4.08 12.32
N GLU A 84 11.44 -4.83 13.41
CA GLU A 84 12.36 -4.72 14.54
C GLU A 84 12.86 -6.11 14.93
N GLY A 85 14.09 -6.20 15.42
CA GLY A 85 14.60 -7.43 15.98
C GLY A 85 16.05 -7.33 16.45
N THR A 86 16.51 -8.41 17.04
CA THR A 86 17.85 -8.51 17.62
C THR A 86 18.76 -9.30 16.70
N THR A 87 19.93 -8.73 16.38
CA THR A 87 20.97 -9.45 15.64
C THR A 87 21.67 -10.49 16.52
N GLY A 88 22.03 -11.62 15.94
CA GLY A 88 22.89 -12.61 16.60
C GLY A 88 24.36 -12.19 16.61
N ALA A 89 25.25 -13.12 16.99
CA ALA A 89 26.69 -12.90 17.01
C ALA A 89 27.31 -12.61 15.63
N ASP A 90 26.60 -12.94 14.54
CA ASP A 90 27.01 -12.63 13.17
C ASP A 90 26.66 -11.18 12.76
N GLY A 91 25.88 -10.45 13.57
CA GLY A 91 25.47 -9.08 13.32
C GLY A 91 24.47 -8.93 12.17
N ILE A 92 23.80 -10.00 11.73
CA ILE A 92 22.93 -9.95 10.55
C ILE A 92 21.46 -9.96 10.96
N PHE A 93 20.70 -8.98 10.47
CA PHE A 93 19.23 -8.96 10.47
C PHE A 93 18.71 -9.09 9.04
N ARG A 94 17.76 -9.99 8.80
CA ARG A 94 17.14 -10.20 7.47
C ARG A 94 15.64 -9.99 7.58
N PHE A 95 15.12 -9.18 6.67
CA PHE A 95 13.68 -8.98 6.52
C PHE A 95 13.31 -8.91 5.03
N ARG A 96 12.02 -8.97 4.75
CA ARG A 96 11.45 -8.67 3.43
C ARG A 96 10.58 -7.44 3.60
N GLY A 97 10.77 -6.44 2.75
CA GLY A 97 9.98 -5.21 2.79
C GLY A 97 9.41 -4.80 1.44
N HIS A 98 8.47 -3.87 1.49
CA HIS A 98 7.98 -3.10 0.36
C HIS A 98 9.03 -2.09 -0.11
N LEU A 99 8.97 -1.69 -1.38
CA LEU A 99 9.87 -0.66 -1.90
C LEU A 99 9.55 0.69 -1.24
N GLY A 100 10.56 1.54 -1.08
CA GLY A 100 10.36 2.89 -0.53
C GLY A 100 11.55 3.40 0.27
N ASP A 101 11.36 4.58 0.85
CA ASP A 101 12.31 5.24 1.72
C ASP A 101 12.16 4.73 3.15
N TYR A 102 13.29 4.29 3.72
CA TYR A 102 13.35 3.76 5.07
C TYR A 102 14.48 4.39 5.86
N GLU A 103 14.41 4.14 7.16
CA GLU A 103 15.49 4.43 8.05
C GLU A 103 15.77 3.21 8.92
N ILE A 104 17.05 2.82 8.96
CA ILE A 104 17.53 1.76 9.82
C ILE A 104 18.15 2.40 11.05
N SER A 105 17.67 2.02 12.23
CA SER A 105 18.26 2.38 13.52
C SER A 105 18.87 1.15 14.17
N VAL A 106 20.11 1.28 14.67
CA VAL A 106 20.76 0.23 15.48
C VAL A 106 20.73 0.66 16.93
N ILE A 107 20.21 -0.23 17.79
CA ILE A 107 20.11 -0.03 19.23
C ILE A 107 21.06 -1.01 19.93
N ARG A 108 21.87 -0.50 20.86
CA ARG A 108 22.74 -1.31 21.73
C ARG A 108 22.53 -0.85 23.18
N ASP A 109 22.36 -1.81 24.08
CA ASP A 109 22.12 -1.54 25.52
C ASP A 109 20.94 -0.57 25.77
N GLY A 110 19.90 -0.64 24.94
CA GLY A 110 18.71 0.20 25.04
C GLY A 110 18.84 1.62 24.46
N ALA A 111 20.00 1.98 23.89
CA ALA A 111 20.22 3.29 23.29
C ALA A 111 20.50 3.19 21.77
N PRO A 112 19.98 4.12 20.95
CA PRO A 112 20.36 4.23 19.55
C PRO A 112 21.85 4.58 19.42
N VAL A 113 22.59 3.78 18.66
CA VAL A 113 24.04 3.93 18.43
C VAL A 113 24.39 4.24 16.98
N ALA A 114 23.47 3.99 16.04
CA ALA A 114 23.59 4.40 14.65
C ALA A 114 22.21 4.55 14.00
N ARG A 115 22.11 5.41 12.98
CA ARG A 115 20.91 5.66 12.18
C ARG A 115 21.32 5.94 10.73
N GLN A 116 20.65 5.35 9.77
CA GLN A 116 20.95 5.53 8.35
C GLN A 116 19.67 5.50 7.52
N ALA A 117 19.49 6.53 6.69
CA ALA A 117 18.45 6.53 5.65
C ALA A 117 18.87 5.60 4.50
N VAL A 118 17.93 4.80 4.02
CA VAL A 118 18.14 3.82 2.94
C VAL A 118 16.92 3.80 2.02
N ASP A 119 17.15 3.53 0.75
CA ASP A 119 16.08 3.27 -0.23
C ASP A 119 16.03 1.76 -0.51
N LEU A 120 14.88 1.14 -0.30
CA LEU A 120 14.61 -0.20 -0.81
C LEU A 120 14.07 -0.10 -2.24
N CYS A 121 14.99 -0.14 -3.20
CA CYS A 121 14.65 -0.07 -4.62
C CYS A 121 14.51 -1.47 -5.29
N ARG A 122 14.15 -1.51 -6.57
CA ARG A 122 14.13 -2.78 -7.33
C ARG A 122 15.56 -3.25 -7.60
N GLY A 123 15.81 -4.55 -7.42
CA GLY A 123 17.11 -5.16 -7.71
C GLY A 123 16.99 -6.61 -8.17
N THR A 124 18.09 -7.17 -8.67
CA THR A 124 18.18 -8.58 -9.14
C THR A 124 18.44 -9.58 -7.99
N GLY A 125 18.52 -9.10 -6.75
CA GLY A 125 18.82 -9.91 -5.58
C GLY A 125 18.66 -9.13 -4.27
N PRO A 126 19.03 -9.73 -3.13
CA PRO A 126 18.97 -9.06 -1.84
C PRO A 126 19.83 -7.81 -1.82
N GLN A 127 19.27 -6.71 -1.32
CA GLN A 127 20.04 -5.50 -1.03
C GLN A 127 20.72 -5.65 0.33
N ARG A 128 21.98 -5.22 0.42
CA ARG A 128 22.78 -5.27 1.65
C ARG A 128 23.16 -3.86 2.06
N VAL A 129 22.77 -3.48 3.28
CA VAL A 129 23.22 -2.27 3.97
C VAL A 129 24.19 -2.69 5.06
N VAL A 130 25.34 -2.01 5.15
CA VAL A 130 26.35 -2.26 6.19
C VAL A 130 26.48 -1.00 7.04
N MET A 131 26.20 -1.13 8.33
CA MET A 131 26.32 -0.05 9.31
C MET A 131 27.47 -0.38 10.28
N SER A 132 28.47 0.49 10.35
CA SER A 132 29.52 0.39 11.37
C SER A 132 29.04 1.09 12.63
N VAL A 133 28.99 0.35 13.73
CA VAL A 133 28.60 0.86 15.04
C VAL A 133 29.86 1.02 15.89
N PRO A 134 30.08 2.18 16.53
CA PRO A 134 31.21 2.38 17.43
C PRO A 134 31.19 1.45 18.66
#